data_AF-A0A1Q8S615-F1
#
_entry.id   AF-A0A1Q8S615-F1
#
_cell.length_a   1.000
_cell.length_b   1.000
_cell.length_c   1.000
_cell.angle_alpha   90.00
_cell.angle_beta   90.00
_cell.angle_gamma   90.00
#
_symmetry.space_group_name_H-M   'P 1'
#
loop_
_entity.id
_entity.type
_entity.pdbx_description
1 polymer ?
#
loop_
_entity_poly.entity_id
_entity_poly.type
_entity_poly.pdbx_seq_one_letter_code
_entity_poly.pdbx_strand_id
1 'polypeptide(L)'
;MPSKFKDLLVEAGFEDVVQVRQVWPTSPWPADRKLRQLGWWSQASSLAGIEASTLALWTRVLGWTLEDTKAFCAEVAEELKTTQVHAYWNV
;
A
#
# COMPACT_ATOMS: atom_id res chain seq x y z
N MET A 1 -10.40 5.35 -5.96
CA MET A 1 -10.26 5.44 -7.43
C MET A 1 -10.16 4.10 -8.18
N PRO A 2 -9.77 2.94 -7.59
CA PRO A 2 -9.83 1.65 -8.31
C PRO A 2 -11.26 1.16 -8.59
N SER A 3 -12.22 1.49 -7.71
CA SER A 3 -13.60 0.97 -7.81
C SER A 3 -14.36 1.45 -9.04
N LYS A 4 -14.04 2.62 -9.60
CA LYS A 4 -14.73 3.21 -10.76
C LYS A 4 -14.06 2.92 -12.10
N PHE A 5 -12.92 2.22 -12.10
CA PHE A 5 -12.11 2.09 -13.32
C PHE A 5 -12.83 1.28 -14.41
N LYS A 6 -13.61 0.27 -14.02
CA LYS A 6 -14.49 -0.45 -14.94
C LYS A 6 -15.49 0.49 -15.62
N ASP A 7 -16.17 1.31 -14.82
CA ASP A 7 -17.20 2.23 -15.32
C ASP A 7 -16.59 3.25 -16.28
N LEU A 8 -15.41 3.79 -15.96
CA LEU A 8 -14.68 4.70 -16.84
C LEU A 8 -14.29 4.07 -18.18
N LEU A 9 -13.90 2.79 -18.20
CA LEU A 9 -13.59 2.08 -19.44
C LEU A 9 -14.84 1.84 -20.29
N VAL A 10 -15.96 1.48 -19.65
CA VAL A 10 -17.24 1.31 -20.34
C VAL A 10 -17.71 2.65 -20.91
N GLU A 11 -17.64 3.74 -20.14
CA GLU A 11 -17.99 5.10 -20.59
C GLU A 11 -17.11 5.57 -21.76
N ALA A 12 -15.84 5.16 -21.78
CA ALA A 12 -14.92 5.45 -22.88
C ALA A 12 -15.18 4.60 -24.15
N GLY A 13 -16.14 3.67 -24.12
CA GLY A 13 -16.53 2.83 -25.26
C GLY A 13 -15.75 1.52 -25.40
N PHE A 14 -15.03 1.08 -24.36
CA PHE A 14 -14.45 -0.26 -24.35
C PHE A 14 -15.56 -1.31 -24.20
N GLU A 15 -15.49 -2.36 -25.00
CA GLU A 15 -16.40 -3.50 -24.96
C GLU A 15 -15.82 -4.64 -24.09
N ASP A 16 -16.68 -5.54 -23.60
CA ASP A 16 -16.32 -6.73 -22.81
C ASP A 16 -15.43 -6.47 -21.57
N VAL A 17 -15.65 -5.35 -20.87
CA VAL A 17 -14.85 -4.98 -19.69
C VAL A 17 -15.10 -5.93 -18.50
N VAL A 18 -14.06 -6.66 -18.09
CA VAL A 18 -14.06 -7.55 -16.91
C VAL A 18 -13.23 -6.94 -15.78
N GLN A 19 -13.82 -6.81 -14.58
CA GLN A 19 -13.08 -6.45 -13.36
C GLN A 19 -12.75 -7.72 -12.58
N VAL A 20 -11.46 -7.97 -12.39
CA VAL A 20 -10.97 -9.04 -11.51
C VAL A 20 -10.40 -8.41 -10.27
N ARG A 21 -10.94 -8.76 -9.10
CA ARG A 21 -10.44 -8.30 -7.80
C ARG A 21 -9.55 -9.36 -7.18
N GLN A 22 -8.42 -8.95 -6.64
CA GLN A 22 -7.47 -9.83 -5.98
C GLN A 22 -6.98 -9.25 -4.67
N VAL A 23 -6.59 -10.16 -3.77
CA VAL A 23 -5.92 -9.80 -2.53
C VAL A 23 -4.48 -9.45 -2.85
N TRP A 24 -4.07 -8.24 -2.49
CA TRP A 24 -2.67 -7.81 -2.56
C TRP A 24 -2.09 -7.66 -1.15
N PRO A 25 -1.31 -8.64 -0.67
CA PRO A 25 -0.76 -8.62 0.69
C PRO A 25 0.20 -7.45 0.89
N THR A 26 0.19 -6.83 2.07
CA THR A 26 1.15 -5.77 2.42
C THR A 26 2.46 -6.31 2.98
N SER A 27 2.45 -7.55 3.50
CA SER A 27 3.61 -8.26 4.04
C SER A 27 3.55 -9.75 3.66
N PRO A 28 4.65 -10.52 3.78
CA PRO A 28 4.73 -11.90 3.30
C PRO A 28 4.07 -12.93 4.23
N TRP A 29 2.93 -12.58 4.84
CA TRP A 29 2.14 -13.47 5.68
C TRP A 29 1.42 -14.63 4.95
N PRO A 30 1.03 -14.55 3.66
CA PRO A 30 0.30 -15.65 3.03
C PRO A 30 1.08 -16.96 2.95
N ALA A 31 0.35 -18.08 3.09
CA ALA A 31 0.90 -19.42 2.88
C ALA A 31 1.21 -19.69 1.40
N ASP A 32 0.37 -19.19 0.49
CA ASP A 32 0.56 -19.34 -0.95
C ASP A 32 1.87 -18.68 -1.42
N ARG A 33 2.65 -19.41 -2.22
CA ARG A 33 3.99 -18.98 -2.65
C ARG A 33 3.97 -17.69 -3.48
N LYS A 34 2.98 -17.54 -4.37
CA LYS A 34 2.87 -16.37 -5.25
C LYS A 34 2.44 -15.15 -4.45
N LEU A 35 1.43 -15.29 -3.59
CA LEU A 35 0.97 -14.21 -2.72
C LEU A 35 2.04 -13.78 -1.72
N ARG A 36 2.81 -14.73 -1.18
CA ARG A 36 3.95 -14.41 -0.31
C ARG A 36 4.99 -13.57 -1.03
N GLN A 37 5.34 -13.94 -2.27
CA GLN A 37 6.28 -13.17 -3.09
C GLN A 37 5.76 -11.76 -3.37
N LEU A 38 4.46 -11.59 -3.66
CA LEU A 38 3.85 -10.27 -3.80
C LEU A 38 3.94 -9.46 -2.51
N GLY A 39 3.66 -10.09 -1.35
CA GLY A 39 3.79 -9.48 -0.04
C GLY A 39 5.21 -8.98 0.25
N TRP A 40 6.25 -9.72 -0.15
CA TRP A 40 7.65 -9.27 -0.05
C TRP A 40 7.90 -7.99 -0.86
N TRP A 41 7.45 -7.95 -2.11
CA TRP A 41 7.62 -6.77 -2.95
C TRP A 41 6.82 -5.58 -2.45
N SER A 42 5.60 -5.81 -1.97
CA SER A 42 4.78 -4.76 -1.37
C SER A 42 5.43 -4.19 -0.12
N GLN A 43 5.93 -5.06 0.77
CA GLN A 43 6.62 -4.63 1.99
C GLN A 43 7.87 -3.82 1.68
N ALA A 44 8.72 -4.30 0.75
CA ALA A 44 9.92 -3.59 0.34
C ALA A 44 9.61 -2.22 -0.27
N SER A 45 8.59 -2.15 -1.12
CA SER A 45 8.15 -0.89 -1.75
C SER A 45 7.62 0.09 -0.72
N SER A 46 6.80 -0.38 0.22
CA SER A 46 6.29 0.44 1.32
C SER A 46 7.44 0.97 2.18
N LEU A 47 8.37 0.12 2.63
CA LEU A 47 9.51 0.52 3.45
C LEU A 47 10.36 1.60 2.78
N ALA A 48 10.58 1.49 1.46
CA ALA A 48 11.31 2.52 0.70
C ALA A 48 10.50 3.84 0.56
N GLY A 49 9.17 3.78 0.64
CA GLY A 49 8.27 4.90 0.38
C GLY A 49 7.70 5.62 1.61
N ILE A 50 7.82 5.08 2.83
CA ILE A 50 7.20 5.64 4.06
C ILE A 50 7.60 7.10 4.26
N GLU A 51 8.90 7.39 4.33
CA GLU A 51 9.36 8.78 4.57
C GLU A 51 8.98 9.71 3.41
N ALA A 52 9.18 9.26 2.17
CA ALA A 52 8.85 10.05 0.99
C ALA A 52 7.36 10.45 0.94
N SER A 53 6.48 9.57 1.40
CA SER A 53 5.03 9.78 1.43
C SER A 53 4.57 10.64 2.62
N THR A 54 5.35 10.65 3.72
CA THR A 54 4.90 11.23 5.00
C THR A 54 5.55 12.58 5.28
N LEU A 55 6.85 12.75 5.03
CA LEU A 55 7.61 13.91 5.47
C LEU A 55 7.01 15.25 5.03
N ALA A 56 6.68 15.38 3.73
CA ALA A 56 6.17 16.65 3.20
C ALA A 56 4.79 17.00 3.76
N LEU A 57 3.87 16.03 3.83
CA LEU A 57 2.51 16.28 4.29
C LEU A 57 2.50 16.58 5.81
N TRP A 58 3.27 15.83 6.60
CA TRP A 58 3.27 16.00 8.05
C TRP A 58 3.94 17.29 8.49
N THR A 59 5.10 17.63 7.89
CA THR A 59 5.85 18.82 8.31
C THR A 59 5.29 20.12 7.75
N ARG A 60 4.79 20.14 6.50
CA ARG A 60 4.34 21.38 5.84
C ARG A 60 2.86 21.67 6.02
N VAL A 61 2.03 20.66 6.24
CA VAL A 61 0.57 20.82 6.34
C VAL A 61 0.06 20.51 7.74
N LEU A 62 0.51 19.41 8.35
CA LEU A 62 0.04 19.01 9.69
C LEU A 62 0.85 19.64 10.83
N GLY A 63 1.92 20.37 10.53
CA GLY A 63 2.72 21.11 11.51
C GLY A 63 3.59 20.27 12.44
N TRP A 64 3.82 19.00 12.11
CA TRP A 64 4.71 18.13 12.88
C TRP A 64 6.17 18.55 12.72
N THR A 65 6.98 18.30 13.76
CA THR A 65 8.43 18.46 13.62
C THR A 65 9.00 17.36 12.73
N LEU A 66 10.17 17.63 12.13
CA LEU A 66 10.88 16.63 11.34
C LEU A 66 11.25 15.40 12.19
N GLU A 67 11.64 15.63 13.44
CA GLU A 67 12.07 14.58 14.36
C GLU A 67 10.90 13.67 14.72
N ASP A 68 9.75 14.22 15.13
CA ASP A 68 8.54 13.44 15.44
C ASP A 68 8.06 12.66 14.22
N THR A 69 8.11 13.26 13.03
CA THR A 69 7.68 12.60 11.80
C THR A 69 8.60 11.41 11.47
N LYS A 70 9.91 11.55 11.66
CA LYS A 70 10.87 10.46 11.44
C LYS A 70 10.72 9.34 12.47
N ALA A 71 10.51 9.69 13.75
CA ALA A 71 10.23 8.71 14.79
C ALA A 71 8.98 7.89 14.45
N PHE A 72 7.89 8.55 14.05
CA PHE A 72 6.68 7.89 13.58
C PHE A 72 6.93 6.99 12.37
N CYS A 73 7.69 7.45 11.36
CA CYS A 73 8.04 6.63 10.20
C CYS A 73 8.83 5.37 10.60
N ALA A 74 9.72 5.46 11.58
CA ALA A 74 10.49 4.33 12.09
C ALA A 74 9.58 3.30 12.79
N GLU A 75 8.64 3.75 13.62
CA GLU A 75 7.65 2.87 14.26
C GLU A 75 6.80 2.12 13.22
N VAL A 76 6.29 2.84 12.21
CA VAL A 76 5.53 2.23 11.10
C VAL A 76 6.38 1.22 10.32
N ALA A 77 7.66 1.52 10.09
CA ALA A 77 8.56 0.61 9.41
C ALA A 77 8.78 -0.70 10.18
N GLU A 78 8.89 -0.64 11.50
CA GLU A 78 8.98 -1.84 12.34
C GLU A 78 7.68 -2.65 12.31
N GLU A 79 6.52 -2.00 12.40
CA GLU A 79 5.23 -2.69 12.33
C GLU A 79 5.03 -3.39 10.97
N LEU A 80 5.40 -2.73 9.87
CA LEU A 80 5.33 -3.30 8.51
C LEU A 80 6.23 -4.53 8.31
N LYS A 81 7.35 -4.63 9.04
CA LYS A 81 8.23 -5.81 8.99
C LYS A 81 7.60 -7.03 9.68
N THR A 82 6.65 -6.82 10.58
CA THR A 82 5.95 -7.91 11.25
C THR A 82 4.94 -8.58 10.33
N THR A 83 4.71 -9.87 10.55
CA THR A 83 3.67 -10.66 9.86
C THR A 83 2.50 -11.02 10.77
N GLN A 84 2.43 -10.39 11.96
CA GLN A 84 1.36 -10.63 12.92
C GLN A 84 0.01 -10.07 12.42
N VAL A 85 0.06 -9.00 11.62
CA VAL A 85 -1.11 -8.42 10.98
C VAL A 85 -1.21 -8.90 9.54
N HIS A 86 -2.30 -9.57 9.20
CA HIS A 86 -2.58 -10.06 7.85
C HIS A 86 -3.23 -8.97 6.99
N ALA A 87 -2.59 -7.81 6.88
CA ALA A 87 -3.09 -6.70 6.10
C ALA A 87 -2.96 -6.96 4.58
N TYR A 88 -3.94 -6.45 3.83
CA TYR A 88 -3.98 -6.55 2.38
C TYR A 88 -4.81 -5.44 1.76
N TRP A 89 -4.52 -5.13 0.50
CA TRP A 89 -5.37 -4.31 -0.35
C TRP A 89 -6.34 -5.20 -1.14
N ASN A 90 -7.59 -4.78 -1.21
CA ASN A 90 -8.57 -5.37 -2.14
C ASN A 90 -8.54 -4.54 -3.43
N VAL A 91 -7.72 -4.99 -4.38
CA VAL A 91 -7.45 -4.28 -5.65
C VAL A 91 -8.16 -4.93 -6.81
#